data_AF-A0A699Z9I8-F1
#
_entry.id   AF-A0A699Z9I8-F1
#
_cell.length_a   1.000
_cell.length_b   1.000
_cell.length_c   1.000
_cell.angle_alpha   90.00
_cell.angle_beta   90.00
_cell.angle_gamma   90.00
#
_symmetry.space_group_name_H-M   'P 1'
#
loop_
_entity.id
_entity.type
_entity.pdbx_description
1 polymer ?
#
loop_
_entity_poly.entity_id
_entity_poly.type
_entity_poly.pdbx_seq_one_letter_code
_entity_poly.pdbx_strand_id
1 'polypeptide(L)'
;MMGRSRQRHAAHGLVVVMTSRGDMTALNARGAMVWEAHHPVAWTPRSLTEQDSEEAAATVPHAPTLKPFALHTHGTPTTILAAGASAAVLLSAHGHALDTVWLPSPPMQPLVVGDFDGDGLTDFMAVTPDGLYAWSQVRALGASRLPSVMLVLLLGVLVVLWSNNASLGFTTGVGRAAKKRSTDVAD
;
A
#
# COMPACT_ATOMS: atom_id res chain seq x y z
N MET A 1 -36.58 -20.35 -11.46
CA MET A 1 -35.43 -20.62 -12.33
C MET A 1 -34.52 -19.40 -12.28
N MET A 2 -33.32 -19.62 -11.71
CA MET A 2 -32.10 -18.80 -11.68
C MET A 2 -32.08 -17.46 -12.44
N GLY A 3 -31.74 -16.40 -11.72
CA GLY A 3 -31.42 -15.09 -12.30
C GLY A 3 -30.01 -14.99 -12.88
N ARG A 4 -29.82 -13.92 -13.65
CA ARG A 4 -28.56 -13.18 -13.85
C ARG A 4 -28.81 -12.04 -14.85
N SER A 5 -29.47 -10.97 -14.43
CA SER A 5 -29.18 -9.66 -15.02
C SER A 5 -28.01 -9.09 -14.26
N ARG A 6 -26.81 -9.35 -14.79
CA ARG A 6 -25.52 -8.84 -14.32
C ARG A 6 -25.61 -7.31 -14.31
N GLN A 7 -25.95 -6.73 -13.16
CA GLN A 7 -25.95 -5.28 -12.99
C GLN A 7 -24.50 -4.81 -13.13
N ARG A 8 -24.16 -4.40 -14.34
CA ARG A 8 -23.14 -3.38 -14.57
C ARG A 8 -23.74 -2.08 -14.04
N HIS A 9 -23.73 -1.88 -12.72
CA HIS A 9 -23.94 -0.55 -12.18
C HIS A 9 -22.73 0.27 -12.60
N ALA A 10 -22.91 1.07 -13.64
CA ALA A 10 -22.06 2.21 -13.93
C ALA A 10 -21.83 2.93 -12.61
N ALA A 11 -20.58 3.14 -12.24
CA ALA A 11 -20.22 4.00 -11.11
C ALA A 11 -20.84 5.36 -11.42
N HIS A 12 -21.98 5.64 -10.78
CA HIS A 12 -22.67 6.90 -10.91
C HIS A 12 -21.69 7.99 -10.46
N GLY A 13 -21.47 9.00 -11.30
CA GLY A 13 -20.42 10.00 -11.12
C GLY A 13 -20.28 10.45 -9.66
N LEU A 14 -19.04 10.40 -9.16
CA LEU A 14 -18.67 10.80 -7.81
C LEU A 14 -18.10 12.22 -7.89
N VAL A 15 -18.65 13.14 -7.13
CA VAL A 15 -18.12 14.50 -6.96
C VAL A 15 -17.52 14.57 -5.57
N VAL A 16 -16.25 14.93 -5.47
CA VAL A 16 -15.57 15.12 -4.20
C VAL A 16 -15.23 16.60 -4.06
N VAL A 17 -15.55 17.15 -2.91
CA VAL A 17 -15.23 18.53 -2.53
C VAL A 17 -14.29 18.47 -1.33
N MET A 18 -13.29 19.35 -1.32
CA MET A 18 -12.32 19.46 -0.24
C MET A 18 -12.25 20.91 0.26
N THR A 19 -12.23 21.08 1.57
CA THR A 19 -12.06 22.38 2.23
C THR A 19 -10.60 22.61 2.61
N SER A 20 -10.24 23.86 2.87
CA SER A 20 -8.87 24.24 3.26
C SER A 20 -8.38 23.63 4.57
N ARG A 21 -9.30 23.11 5.40
CA ARG A 21 -8.95 22.39 6.63
C ARG A 21 -8.62 20.92 6.42
N GLY A 22 -8.77 20.41 5.19
CA GLY A 22 -8.63 18.98 4.89
C GLY A 22 -9.91 18.17 5.10
N ASP A 23 -11.05 18.82 5.37
CA ASP A 23 -12.35 18.15 5.37
C ASP A 23 -12.78 17.86 3.93
N MET A 24 -13.19 16.62 3.66
CA MET A 24 -13.63 16.16 2.36
C MET A 24 -15.02 15.55 2.42
N THR A 25 -15.82 15.84 1.42
CA THR A 25 -17.17 15.28 1.28
C THR A 25 -17.34 14.75 -0.12
N ALA A 26 -17.85 13.53 -0.22
CA ALA A 26 -18.23 12.94 -1.50
C ALA A 26 -19.73 12.90 -1.68
N LEU A 27 -20.15 13.28 -2.87
CA LEU A 27 -21.53 13.32 -3.32
C LEU A 27 -21.67 12.41 -4.54
N ASN A 28 -22.80 11.71 -4.63
CA ASN A 28 -23.14 11.01 -5.86
C ASN A 28 -23.70 11.98 -6.91
N ALA A 29 -23.93 11.48 -8.13
CA ALA A 29 -24.49 12.26 -9.24
C ALA A 29 -25.88 12.88 -8.96
N ARG A 30 -26.58 12.47 -7.88
CA ARG A 30 -27.87 13.04 -7.45
C ARG A 30 -27.71 14.07 -6.32
N GLY A 31 -26.49 14.39 -5.92
CA GLY A 31 -26.18 15.31 -4.82
C GLY A 31 -26.34 14.72 -3.43
N ALA A 32 -26.59 13.42 -3.29
CA ALA A 32 -26.64 12.79 -1.97
C ALA A 32 -25.22 12.48 -1.46
N MET A 33 -24.99 12.79 -0.19
CA MET A 33 -23.73 12.50 0.48
C MET A 33 -23.48 11.00 0.59
N VAL A 34 -22.29 10.57 0.19
CA VAL A 34 -21.82 9.18 0.25
C VAL A 34 -20.95 8.99 1.49
N TRP A 35 -19.99 9.89 1.70
CA TRP A 35 -19.08 9.87 2.83
C TRP A 35 -18.54 11.27 3.12
N GLU A 36 -18.05 11.42 4.35
CA GLU A 36 -17.32 12.59 4.84
C GLU A 36 -16.10 12.09 5.61
N ALA A 37 -14.95 12.73 5.40
CA ALA A 37 -13.70 12.34 6.04
C ALA A 37 -12.79 13.55 6.25
N HIS A 38 -11.99 13.50 7.31
CA HIS A 38 -10.95 14.49 7.59
C HIS A 38 -9.57 13.86 7.33
N HIS A 39 -8.73 14.56 6.59
CA HIS A 39 -7.38 14.12 6.25
C HIS A 39 -6.36 15.24 6.50
N PRO A 40 -5.07 14.90 6.75
CA PRO A 40 -4.03 15.88 7.09
C PRO A 40 -3.54 16.71 5.88
N VAL A 41 -4.44 17.08 4.97
CA VAL A 41 -4.14 17.83 3.74
C VAL A 41 -4.64 19.27 3.81
N ALA A 42 -4.56 19.87 4.99
CA ALA A 42 -4.92 21.28 5.18
C ALA A 42 -3.97 22.21 4.41
N TRP A 43 -4.48 23.38 4.00
CA TRP A 43 -3.70 24.47 3.43
C TRP A 43 -4.30 25.80 3.88
N THR A 44 -3.47 26.85 3.88
CA THR A 44 -3.95 28.20 4.12
C THR A 44 -4.49 28.76 2.80
N PRO A 45 -5.79 29.11 2.70
CA PRO A 45 -6.33 29.71 1.49
C PRO A 45 -5.70 31.09 1.28
N ARG A 46 -5.41 31.42 0.02
CA ARG A 46 -4.88 32.75 -0.31
C ARG A 46 -5.98 33.78 -0.07
N SER A 47 -5.75 34.72 0.85
CA SER A 47 -6.70 35.81 1.10
C SER A 47 -6.71 36.76 -0.10
N LEU A 48 -7.91 37.06 -0.61
CA LEU A 48 -8.10 37.99 -1.73
C LEU A 48 -7.74 39.43 -1.37
N THR A 49 -7.75 39.78 -0.09
CA THR A 49 -7.40 41.12 0.41
C THR A 49 -5.92 41.32 0.67
N GLU A 50 -5.15 40.22 0.78
CA GLU A 50 -3.70 40.27 1.01
C GLU A 50 -2.91 40.28 -0.28
N GLN A 51 -3.55 40.11 -1.45
CA GLN A 51 -2.90 40.03 -2.75
C GLN A 51 -2.00 41.23 -3.08
N ASP A 52 -2.24 42.39 -2.46
CA ASP A 52 -1.51 43.65 -2.67
C ASP A 52 -0.61 44.04 -1.47
N SER A 53 -0.50 43.21 -0.43
CA SER A 53 0.35 43.47 0.74
C SER A 53 1.76 42.92 0.54
N GLU A 54 2.81 43.68 0.88
CA GLU A 54 4.21 43.19 0.85
C GLU A 54 4.41 41.93 1.72
N GLU A 55 3.56 41.73 2.73
CA GLU A 55 3.49 40.53 3.59
C GLU A 55 3.01 39.27 2.85
N ALA A 56 2.19 39.43 1.80
CA ALA A 56 1.77 38.31 0.95
C ALA A 56 2.85 37.86 -0.03
N ALA A 57 3.85 38.70 -0.31
CA ALA A 57 5.04 38.30 -1.04
C ALA A 57 5.94 37.36 -0.20
N ALA A 58 5.85 37.44 1.13
CA ALA A 58 6.54 36.53 2.05
C ALA A 58 5.77 35.22 2.30
N THR A 59 4.47 35.17 1.97
CA THR A 59 3.67 33.95 2.08
C THR A 59 3.98 33.05 0.90
N VAL A 60 4.63 31.92 1.17
CA VAL A 60 4.94 30.90 0.16
C VAL A 60 3.63 30.48 -0.52
N PRO A 61 3.50 30.59 -1.85
CA PRO A 61 2.28 30.17 -2.54
C PRO A 61 2.11 28.66 -2.37
N HIS A 62 0.94 28.26 -1.87
CA HIS A 62 0.57 26.86 -1.69
C HIS A 62 -0.60 26.54 -2.61
N ALA A 63 -0.42 25.54 -3.48
CA ALA A 63 -1.42 25.13 -4.43
C ALA A 63 -2.00 23.76 -4.02
N PRO A 64 -3.23 23.73 -3.46
CA PRO A 64 -3.86 22.47 -3.12
C PRO A 64 -4.13 21.66 -4.39
N THR A 65 -4.16 20.35 -4.23
CA THR A 65 -4.49 19.41 -5.31
C THR A 65 -5.73 18.64 -4.93
N LEU A 66 -6.71 18.55 -5.82
CA LEU A 66 -7.79 17.57 -5.74
C LEU A 66 -8.06 17.09 -7.16
N LYS A 67 -7.72 15.84 -7.46
CA LYS A 67 -7.93 15.28 -8.79
C LYS A 67 -8.22 13.77 -8.76
N PRO A 68 -8.93 13.25 -9.77
CA PRO A 68 -8.97 11.81 -10.01
C PRO A 68 -7.56 11.28 -10.23
N PHE A 69 -7.27 10.12 -9.66
CA PHE A 69 -6.00 9.43 -9.78
C PHE A 69 -6.26 8.01 -10.28
N ALA A 70 -5.54 7.59 -11.31
CA ALA A 70 -5.53 6.22 -11.76
C ALA A 70 -4.26 5.57 -11.21
N LEU A 71 -4.33 4.32 -10.74
CA LEU A 71 -3.15 3.58 -10.28
C LEU A 71 -2.29 3.05 -11.45
N HIS A 72 -2.82 3.16 -12.68
CA HIS A 72 -2.19 2.76 -13.92
C HIS A 72 -2.37 3.87 -14.93
N THR A 73 -1.37 4.11 -15.78
CA THR A 73 -1.34 5.20 -16.78
C THR A 73 -2.56 5.26 -17.71
N HIS A 74 -3.17 4.11 -17.98
CA HIS A 74 -4.36 3.98 -18.83
C HIS A 74 -5.55 3.35 -18.08
N GLY A 75 -5.49 3.33 -16.75
CA GLY A 75 -6.56 2.81 -15.90
C GLY A 75 -7.73 3.77 -15.79
N THR A 76 -8.90 3.25 -15.43
CA THR A 76 -9.99 4.09 -14.94
C THR A 76 -9.60 4.66 -13.58
N PRO A 77 -9.75 5.98 -13.33
CA PRO A 77 -9.43 6.55 -12.03
C PRO A 77 -10.42 6.03 -10.99
N THR A 78 -9.93 5.12 -10.14
CA THR A 78 -10.68 4.56 -9.01
C THR A 78 -10.28 5.19 -7.67
N THR A 79 -9.26 6.05 -7.69
CA THR A 79 -8.71 6.72 -6.53
C THR A 79 -8.71 8.23 -6.74
N ILE A 80 -8.51 8.97 -5.66
CA ILE A 80 -8.50 10.43 -5.62
C ILE A 80 -7.18 10.84 -4.99
N LEU A 81 -6.44 11.72 -5.67
CA LEU A 81 -5.25 12.36 -5.10
C LEU A 81 -5.65 13.72 -4.55
N ALA A 82 -5.47 13.89 -3.25
CA ALA A 82 -5.65 15.16 -2.57
C ALA A 82 -4.33 15.60 -1.93
N ALA A 83 -3.98 16.88 -2.01
CA ALA A 83 -2.79 17.41 -1.38
C ALA A 83 -3.02 18.82 -0.84
N GLY A 84 -2.43 19.07 0.33
CA GLY A 84 -2.40 20.35 1.00
C GLY A 84 -0.97 20.88 1.13
N ALA A 85 -0.71 21.63 2.19
CA ALA A 85 0.59 22.25 2.43
C ALA A 85 1.66 21.25 2.90
N SER A 86 1.31 20.30 3.77
CA SER A 86 2.28 19.40 4.40
C SER A 86 2.10 17.93 4.05
N ALA A 87 0.99 17.55 3.42
CA ALA A 87 0.74 16.16 3.05
C ALA A 87 -0.05 16.04 1.74
N ALA A 88 0.14 14.90 1.10
CA ALA A 88 -0.71 14.35 0.07
C ALA A 88 -1.33 13.05 0.56
N VAL A 89 -2.60 12.81 0.25
CA VAL A 89 -3.32 11.59 0.58
C VAL A 89 -3.89 10.99 -0.69
N LEU A 90 -3.73 9.67 -0.83
CA LEU A 90 -4.37 8.90 -1.86
C LEU A 90 -5.59 8.20 -1.26
N LEU A 91 -6.78 8.51 -1.79
CA LEU A 91 -8.04 8.01 -1.27
C LEU A 91 -8.66 7.00 -2.24
N SER A 92 -9.30 5.98 -1.68
CA SER A 92 -10.25 5.17 -2.44
C SER A 92 -11.53 5.97 -2.73
N ALA A 93 -12.30 5.56 -3.74
CA ALA A 93 -13.62 6.12 -4.03
C ALA A 93 -14.61 6.07 -2.83
N HIS A 94 -14.31 5.29 -1.79
CA HIS A 94 -15.11 5.13 -0.58
C HIS A 94 -14.64 6.04 0.58
N GLY A 95 -13.63 6.89 0.38
CA GLY A 95 -13.13 7.82 1.39
C GLY A 95 -12.06 7.26 2.31
N HIS A 96 -11.65 6.00 2.14
CA HIS A 96 -10.52 5.44 2.90
C HIS A 96 -9.18 5.90 2.33
N ALA A 97 -8.28 6.35 3.22
CA ALA A 97 -6.88 6.58 2.88
C ALA A 97 -6.18 5.27 2.54
N LEU A 98 -5.71 5.17 1.29
CA LEU A 98 -4.86 4.10 0.81
C LEU A 98 -3.42 4.34 1.22
N ASP A 99 -2.98 5.59 1.10
CA ASP A 99 -1.65 6.03 1.53
C ASP A 99 -1.65 7.52 1.90
N THR A 100 -0.69 7.93 2.72
CA THR A 100 -0.47 9.33 3.11
C THR A 100 1.02 9.64 3.04
N VAL A 101 1.35 10.64 2.23
CA VAL A 101 2.71 11.08 1.96
C VAL A 101 2.92 12.46 2.56
N TRP A 102 3.92 12.58 3.43
CA TRP A 102 4.33 13.88 3.98
C TRP A 102 5.20 14.61 2.96
N LEU A 103 4.79 15.83 2.60
CA LEU A 103 5.52 16.67 1.67
C LEU A 103 6.63 17.40 2.46
N PRO A 104 7.86 17.46 1.93
CA PRO A 104 8.98 18.11 2.60
C PRO A 104 8.79 19.64 2.66
N SER A 105 8.03 20.17 1.70
CA SER A 105 7.76 21.59 1.55
C SER A 105 6.46 21.78 0.79
N PRO A 106 5.73 22.89 1.00
CA PRO A 106 4.46 23.10 0.35
C PRO A 106 4.55 23.19 -1.18
N PRO A 107 3.62 22.58 -1.92
CA PRO A 107 3.63 22.60 -3.37
C PRO A 107 3.25 23.99 -3.90
N MET A 108 4.05 24.54 -4.82
CA MET A 108 3.79 25.84 -5.46
C MET A 108 2.73 25.77 -6.56
N GLN A 109 2.49 24.58 -7.08
CA GLN A 109 1.47 24.27 -8.09
C GLN A 109 0.80 22.93 -7.76
N PRO A 110 -0.39 22.64 -8.31
CA PRO A 110 -0.99 21.33 -8.11
C PRO A 110 -0.03 20.21 -8.51
N LEU A 111 0.00 19.11 -7.76
CA LEU A 111 0.92 18.01 -7.97
C LEU A 111 0.87 17.54 -9.43
N VAL A 112 2.01 17.30 -10.06
CA VAL A 112 2.05 16.77 -11.42
C VAL A 112 1.90 15.26 -11.34
N VAL A 113 1.08 14.68 -12.21
CA VAL A 113 0.79 13.23 -12.22
C VAL A 113 1.19 12.66 -13.57
N GLY A 114 1.88 11.52 -13.56
CA GLY A 114 2.41 10.87 -14.76
C GLY A 114 3.17 9.60 -14.40
N ASP A 115 3.60 8.86 -15.41
CA ASP A 115 4.54 7.74 -15.23
C ASP A 115 5.93 8.27 -15.54
N PHE A 116 6.72 8.50 -14.49
CA PHE A 116 8.01 9.18 -14.63
C PHE A 116 9.18 8.19 -14.68
N ASP A 117 9.00 6.96 -14.20
CA ASP A 117 10.02 5.92 -14.21
C ASP A 117 9.80 4.84 -15.29
N GLY A 118 8.64 4.84 -15.95
CA GLY A 118 8.31 3.97 -17.08
C GLY A 118 7.81 2.58 -16.68
N ASP A 119 7.38 2.38 -15.43
CA ASP A 119 6.93 1.08 -14.91
C ASP A 119 5.44 0.77 -15.21
N GLY A 120 4.72 1.72 -15.81
CA GLY A 120 3.30 1.62 -16.16
C GLY A 120 2.34 1.87 -14.99
N LEU A 121 2.85 2.24 -13.82
CA LEU A 121 2.10 2.81 -12.72
C LEU A 121 2.07 4.33 -12.83
N THR A 122 1.22 4.95 -12.03
CA THR A 122 1.11 6.40 -12.03
C THR A 122 1.78 6.94 -10.78
N ASP A 123 2.69 7.86 -11.00
CA ASP A 123 3.48 8.58 -10.02
C ASP A 123 2.97 10.00 -9.86
N PHE A 124 3.55 10.72 -8.91
CA PHE A 124 3.34 12.16 -8.82
C PHE A 124 4.58 12.91 -8.36
N MET A 125 4.61 14.20 -8.69
CA MET A 125 5.68 15.12 -8.35
C MET A 125 5.14 16.40 -7.72
N ALA A 126 5.87 16.93 -6.75
CA ALA A 126 5.66 18.25 -6.17
C ALA A 126 6.79 19.18 -6.60
N VAL A 127 6.41 20.35 -7.12
CA VAL A 127 7.33 21.47 -7.32
C VAL A 127 7.19 22.37 -6.10
N THR A 128 8.26 22.52 -5.34
CA THR A 128 8.32 23.31 -4.11
C THR A 128 9.41 24.37 -4.22
N PRO A 129 9.47 25.35 -3.30
CA PRO A 129 10.56 26.33 -3.27
C PRO A 129 11.93 25.68 -3.05
N ASP A 130 11.97 24.54 -2.38
CA ASP A 130 13.20 23.81 -2.03
C ASP A 130 13.68 22.87 -3.14
N GLY A 131 12.81 22.54 -4.11
CA GLY A 131 13.16 21.70 -5.24
C GLY A 131 12.00 20.90 -5.83
N LEU A 132 12.36 19.88 -6.62
CA LEU A 132 11.42 18.94 -7.20
C LEU A 132 11.50 17.61 -6.45
N TYR A 133 10.36 17.16 -5.95
CA TYR A 133 10.23 15.88 -5.25
C TYR A 133 9.28 14.97 -6.02
N ALA A 134 9.67 13.70 -6.20
CA ALA A 134 8.90 12.71 -6.93
C ALA A 134 8.63 11.49 -6.03
N TRP A 135 7.44 10.93 -6.15
CA TRP A 135 7.05 9.70 -5.48
C TRP A 135 6.59 8.71 -6.54
N SER A 136 7.25 7.56 -6.60
CA SER A 136 6.85 6.46 -7.47
C SER A 136 6.05 5.42 -6.71
N GLN A 137 5.04 4.88 -7.37
CA GLN A 137 4.22 3.82 -6.79
C GLN A 137 4.99 2.50 -6.87
N VAL A 138 5.17 1.81 -5.75
CA VAL A 138 5.81 0.48 -5.74
C VAL A 138 4.77 -0.60 -5.50
N ARG A 139 4.82 -1.68 -6.28
CA ARG A 139 4.05 -2.90 -5.99
C ARG A 139 4.69 -3.63 -4.82
N ALA A 140 4.28 -3.29 -3.61
CA ALA A 140 4.54 -4.14 -2.48
C ALA A 140 3.72 -5.43 -2.63
N LEU A 141 4.35 -6.54 -3.01
CA LEU A 141 3.76 -7.84 -2.71
C LEU A 141 3.61 -7.88 -1.19
N GLY A 142 2.38 -7.90 -0.68
CA GLY A 142 2.00 -7.84 0.74
C GLY A 142 2.45 -9.05 1.58
N ALA A 143 3.62 -9.60 1.26
CA ALA A 143 4.10 -10.91 1.60
C ALA A 143 5.38 -10.81 2.43
N SER A 144 5.57 -9.84 3.31
CA SER A 144 6.65 -9.97 4.30
C SER A 144 6.38 -11.13 5.28
N ARG A 145 5.13 -11.58 5.40
CA ARG A 145 4.70 -12.67 6.29
C ARG A 145 4.44 -14.02 5.61
N LEU A 146 4.20 -14.05 4.29
CA LEU A 146 4.00 -15.32 3.58
C LEU A 146 5.27 -16.19 3.50
N PRO A 147 6.48 -15.67 3.17
CA PRO A 147 7.68 -16.49 3.12
C PRO A 147 8.10 -16.95 4.52
N SER A 148 7.86 -16.17 5.58
CA SER A 148 8.15 -16.61 6.94
C SER A 148 7.20 -17.74 7.39
N VAL A 149 5.90 -17.66 7.08
CA VAL A 149 4.96 -18.77 7.35
C VAL A 149 5.30 -19.99 6.49
N MET A 150 5.58 -19.81 5.19
CA MET A 150 6.00 -20.93 4.33
C MET A 150 7.30 -21.57 4.82
N LEU A 151 8.27 -20.80 5.28
CA LEU A 151 9.52 -21.30 5.85
C LEU A 151 9.26 -22.14 7.10
N VAL A 152 8.43 -21.64 8.03
CA VAL A 152 8.06 -22.39 9.26
C VAL A 152 7.34 -23.69 8.90
N LEU A 153 6.42 -23.67 7.93
CA LEU A 153 5.73 -24.87 7.47
C LEU A 153 6.68 -25.87 6.82
N LEU A 154 7.59 -25.42 5.95
CA LEU A 154 8.59 -26.27 5.30
C LEU A 154 9.54 -26.91 6.31
N LEU A 155 10.00 -26.16 7.31
CA LEU A 155 10.82 -26.70 8.40
C LEU A 155 10.05 -27.72 9.23
N GLY A 156 8.77 -27.47 9.55
CA GLY A 156 7.91 -28.42 10.25
C GLY A 156 7.75 -29.74 9.48
N VAL A 157 7.49 -29.67 8.18
CA VAL A 157 7.40 -30.86 7.30
C VAL A 157 8.74 -31.59 7.24
N LEU A 158 9.86 -30.87 7.12
CA LEU A 158 11.20 -31.47 7.10
C LEU A 158 11.50 -32.23 8.40
N VAL A 159 11.12 -31.68 9.56
CA VAL A 159 11.28 -32.35 10.86
C VAL A 159 10.45 -33.63 10.95
N VAL A 160 9.21 -33.62 10.46
CA VAL A 160 8.35 -34.81 10.43
C VAL A 160 8.91 -35.90 9.50
N LEU A 161 9.41 -35.51 8.33
CA LEU A 161 10.04 -36.45 7.40
C LEU A 161 11.33 -37.03 7.99
N TRP A 162 12.13 -36.20 8.66
CA TRP A 162 13.35 -36.64 9.33
C TRP A 162 13.04 -37.58 10.50
N SER A 163 12.06 -37.26 11.36
CA SER A 163 11.69 -38.12 12.49
C SER A 163 11.12 -39.46 12.03
N ASN A 164 10.28 -39.46 10.99
CA ASN A 164 9.73 -40.69 10.42
C ASN A 164 10.82 -41.57 9.79
N ASN A 165 11.79 -40.98 9.09
CA ASN A 165 12.90 -41.73 8.49
C ASN A 165 13.95 -42.19 9.54
N ALA A 166 14.22 -41.38 10.58
CA ALA A 166 15.13 -41.74 11.66
C ALA A 166 14.61 -42.90 12.53
N SER A 167 13.28 -43.10 12.56
CA SER A 167 12.62 -44.21 13.27
C SER A 167 12.95 -45.60 12.68
N LEU A 168 13.52 -45.67 11.48
CA LEU A 168 13.92 -46.93 10.80
C LEU A 168 15.37 -47.36 11.13
N GLY A 169 16.11 -46.59 11.95
CA GLY A 169 17.55 -46.74 12.14
C GLY A 169 18.05 -47.16 13.52
N PHE A 170 17.21 -47.68 14.43
CA PHE A 170 17.68 -48.11 15.74
C PHE A 170 17.10 -49.45 16.19
N THR A 171 17.60 -50.55 15.60
CA THR A 171 17.60 -51.85 16.28
C THR A 171 18.97 -52.02 16.94
N THR A 172 19.07 -51.71 18.24
CA THR A 172 20.22 -52.14 19.05
C THR A 172 20.22 -53.65 19.16
N GLY A 173 20.94 -54.31 18.26
CA GLY A 173 21.28 -55.72 18.36
C GLY A 173 22.25 -55.93 19.52
N VAL A 174 21.74 -56.27 20.70
CA VAL A 174 22.52 -56.86 21.78
C VAL A 174 23.00 -58.24 21.28
N GLY A 175 24.20 -58.27 20.71
CA GLY A 175 24.87 -59.49 20.30
C GLY A 175 25.26 -60.33 21.51
N ARG A 176 24.52 -61.41 21.74
CA ARG A 176 24.80 -62.48 22.71
C ARG A 176 26.26 -62.91 22.71
N ALA A 177 26.84 -63.02 23.90
CA ALA A 177 28.13 -63.62 24.18
C ALA A 177 28.25 -65.02 23.56
N ALA A 178 29.25 -65.22 22.70
CA ALA A 178 29.61 -66.53 22.16
C ALA A 178 30.30 -67.36 23.25
N LYS A 179 29.59 -68.34 23.79
CA LYS A 179 30.12 -69.37 24.69
C LYS A 179 31.03 -70.30 23.88
N LYS A 180 32.36 -70.10 23.95
CA LYS A 180 33.34 -71.06 23.40
C LYS A 180 33.25 -72.36 24.20
N ARG A 181 32.88 -73.46 23.53
CA ARG A 181 32.84 -74.81 24.08
C ARG A 181 34.26 -75.37 24.05
N SER A 182 34.84 -75.52 25.24
CA SER A 182 36.07 -76.29 25.47
C SER A 182 35.74 -77.78 25.39
N THR A 183 36.40 -78.50 24.48
CA THR A 183 36.85 -79.91 24.55
C THR A 183 37.13 -80.39 23.12
N ASP A 184 38.40 -80.61 22.79
CA ASP A 184 38.88 -81.97 22.51
C ASP A 184 40.41 -81.99 22.59
N VAL A 185 40.90 -82.83 23.50
CA VAL A 185 42.27 -83.31 23.67
C VAL A 185 42.19 -84.81 23.44
N ALA A 186 42.78 -85.29 22.35
CA ALA A 186 43.24 -86.65 22.02
C ALA A 186 43.75 -86.56 20.57
N ASP A 187 44.94 -86.99 20.16
CA ASP A 187 45.96 -87.90 20.72
C ASP A 187 47.37 -87.29 20.62
#